data_AF-A0AAE2WA03-F1
#
_entry.id   AF-A0AAE2WA03-F1
#
_cell.length_a   1.000
_cell.length_b   1.000
_cell.length_c   1.000
_cell.angle_alpha   90.00
_cell.angle_beta   90.00
_cell.angle_gamma   90.00
#
_symmetry.space_group_name_H-M   'P 1'
#
loop_
_entity.id
_entity.type
_entity.pdbx_description
1 polymer ?
#
loop_
_entity_poly.entity_id
_entity_poly.type
_entity_poly.pdbx_seq_one_letter_code
_entity_poly.pdbx_strand_id
1 'polypeptide(L)'
;MVTYDGLPASAGGAHSLRAKDPDKAFRRVRSFVEECTAQASPPSWVFRVAAGGPPAATEHLVALATDRFGGPRHRARTHTEWKVAPGAVDHALDMLGTAGPDAVTSHGHSLAALTCGMRVDLLDPLARAPYPDITPDAFGRFAVDGYGRLLGASGVRATVGTAASSVSLWLNLPADDRLAPAARHLQDHLPFRLSAKHWRLWQPTRSGDAYRSTKIPSPVHTRD
;
A
#
# COMPACT_ATOMS: atom_id res chain seq x y z
N MET A 1 -3.45 -20.39 7.17
CA MET A 1 -3.38 -18.91 7.18
C MET A 1 -4.25 -18.35 6.07
N VAL A 2 -4.81 -17.15 6.23
CA VAL A 2 -5.58 -16.47 5.19
C VAL A 2 -4.81 -15.24 4.70
N THR A 3 -4.91 -14.92 3.41
CA THR A 3 -4.35 -13.70 2.85
C THR A 3 -5.43 -12.84 2.21
N TYR A 4 -5.29 -11.52 2.33
CA TYR A 4 -6.00 -10.55 1.51
C TYR A 4 -5.02 -9.87 0.54
N ASP A 5 -5.29 -9.98 -0.75
CA ASP A 5 -4.44 -9.42 -1.81
C ASP A 5 -5.13 -8.30 -2.60
N GLY A 6 -5.03 -7.08 -2.08
CA GLY A 6 -5.49 -5.86 -2.76
C GLY A 6 -4.38 -5.25 -3.60
N LEU A 7 -3.94 -5.93 -4.67
CA LEU A 7 -2.81 -5.59 -5.55
C LEU A 7 -2.82 -4.14 -6.11
N PRO A 8 -1.73 -3.62 -6.69
CA PRO A 8 -1.71 -2.29 -7.34
C PRO A 8 -2.73 -2.09 -8.49
N ALA A 9 -3.00 -0.82 -8.82
CA ALA A 9 -4.02 -0.41 -9.81
C ALA A 9 -3.79 -1.01 -11.21
N SER A 10 -2.52 -1.26 -11.58
CA SER A 10 -2.13 -1.89 -12.84
C SER A 10 -2.58 -3.35 -12.97
N ALA A 11 -2.95 -4.01 -11.87
CA ALA A 11 -3.56 -5.34 -11.84
C ALA A 11 -5.04 -5.30 -11.42
N GLY A 12 -5.66 -4.11 -11.42
CA GLY A 12 -7.07 -3.91 -11.06
C GLY A 12 -7.40 -4.07 -9.57
N GLY A 13 -6.39 -4.16 -8.69
CA GLY A 13 -6.58 -4.47 -7.27
C GLY A 13 -6.52 -3.29 -6.32
N ALA A 14 -6.01 -2.12 -6.74
CA ALA A 14 -5.69 -1.08 -5.78
C ALA A 14 -6.94 -0.34 -5.40
N HIS A 15 -7.06 -0.08 -4.11
CA HIS A 15 -8.21 0.61 -3.60
C HIS A 15 -8.00 2.11 -3.77
N SER A 16 -8.82 2.73 -4.62
CA SER A 16 -8.89 4.18 -4.71
C SER A 16 -9.26 4.77 -3.36
N LEU A 17 -8.49 5.75 -2.91
CA LEU A 17 -8.78 6.47 -1.66
C LEU A 17 -9.91 7.51 -1.79
N ARG A 18 -10.40 7.74 -3.02
CA ARG A 18 -11.47 8.70 -3.36
C ARG A 18 -11.29 10.06 -2.68
N ALA A 19 -10.04 10.52 -2.57
CA ALA A 19 -9.65 11.81 -2.04
C ALA A 19 -8.81 12.51 -3.10
N LYS A 20 -9.28 13.67 -3.56
CA LYS A 20 -8.53 14.55 -4.46
C LYS A 20 -7.49 15.39 -3.71
N ASP A 21 -7.66 15.52 -2.40
CA ASP A 21 -6.73 16.20 -1.50
C ASP A 21 -5.65 15.20 -1.04
N PRO A 22 -4.36 15.42 -1.39
CA PRO A 22 -3.24 14.57 -1.01
C PRO A 22 -3.09 14.37 0.51
N ASP A 23 -3.23 15.43 1.31
CA ASP A 23 -3.10 15.39 2.77
C ASP A 23 -4.21 14.56 3.40
N LYS A 24 -5.44 14.73 2.92
CA LYS A 24 -6.56 13.90 3.37
C LYS A 24 -6.37 12.44 2.99
N ALA A 25 -5.87 12.16 1.78
CA ALA A 25 -5.57 10.80 1.34
C ALA A 25 -4.49 10.18 2.24
N PHE A 26 -3.42 10.91 2.50
CA PHE A 26 -2.31 10.45 3.33
C PHE A 26 -2.74 10.18 4.78
N ARG A 27 -3.47 11.11 5.41
CA ARG A 27 -3.98 10.94 6.79
C ARG A 27 -4.83 9.68 6.97
N ARG A 28 -5.66 9.33 5.97
CA ARG A 28 -6.46 8.10 6.00
C ARG A 28 -5.59 6.84 6.02
N VAL A 29 -4.53 6.82 5.22
CA VAL A 29 -3.57 5.70 5.21
C VAL A 29 -2.82 5.64 6.53
N ARG A 30 -2.35 6.78 7.02
CA ARG A 30 -1.59 6.86 8.27
C ARG A 30 -2.41 6.34 9.45
N SER A 31 -3.66 6.79 9.59
CA SER A 31 -4.55 6.31 10.65
C SER A 31 -4.79 4.80 10.58
N PHE A 32 -4.96 4.22 9.40
CA PHE A 32 -5.04 2.76 9.23
C PHE A 32 -3.76 2.05 9.70
N VAL A 33 -2.59 2.54 9.28
CA VAL A 33 -1.30 1.95 9.65
C VAL A 33 -1.09 2.02 11.17
N GLU A 34 -1.40 3.16 11.78
CA GLU A 34 -1.27 3.37 13.23
C GLU A 34 -2.19 2.46 14.05
N GLU A 35 -3.43 2.22 13.60
CA GLU A 35 -4.41 1.46 14.38
C GLU A 35 -4.40 -0.05 14.15
N CYS A 36 -3.95 -0.49 12.98
CA CYS A 36 -4.02 -1.90 12.59
C CYS A 36 -2.66 -2.59 12.54
N THR A 37 -1.55 -1.86 12.69
CA THR A 37 -0.24 -2.44 12.40
C THR A 37 0.86 -2.01 13.36
N ALA A 38 1.87 -2.89 13.52
CA ALA A 38 3.18 -2.53 14.04
C ALA A 38 4.20 -2.45 12.88
N GLN A 39 5.17 -1.56 13.01
CA GLN A 39 6.17 -1.35 11.97
C GLN A 39 7.21 -2.48 11.95
N ALA A 40 7.19 -3.33 10.92
CA ALA A 40 8.16 -4.41 10.71
C ALA A 40 9.40 -3.97 9.90
N SER A 41 9.34 -2.81 9.24
CA SER A 41 10.48 -2.20 8.53
C SER A 41 10.31 -0.69 8.43
N PRO A 42 11.41 0.08 8.35
CA PRO A 42 11.32 1.51 8.03
C PRO A 42 10.56 1.76 6.71
N PRO A 43 9.71 2.79 6.64
CA PRO A 43 9.01 3.12 5.41
C PRO A 43 9.97 3.63 4.34
N SER A 44 9.76 3.18 3.11
CA SER A 44 10.48 3.67 1.93
C SER A 44 9.61 4.65 1.17
N TRP A 45 10.13 5.88 1.00
CA TRP A 45 9.42 6.97 0.36
C TRP A 45 10.06 7.37 -0.96
N VAL A 46 9.23 7.49 -1.99
CA VAL A 46 9.64 7.84 -3.34
C VAL A 46 8.70 8.91 -3.89
N PHE A 47 9.25 10.06 -4.26
CA PHE A 47 8.54 11.04 -5.06
C PHE A 47 8.82 10.78 -6.53
N ARG A 48 7.78 10.86 -7.36
CA ARG A 48 7.87 10.61 -8.80
C ARG A 48 7.17 11.74 -9.55
N VAL A 49 7.80 12.18 -10.64
CA VAL A 49 7.18 13.04 -11.65
C VAL A 49 7.14 12.26 -12.97
N ALA A 50 5.96 12.07 -13.53
CA ALA A 50 5.75 11.42 -14.82
C ALA A 50 6.17 12.31 -15.98
N ALA A 51 6.69 11.70 -17.05
CA ALA A 51 6.82 12.36 -18.34
C ALA A 51 5.44 12.42 -19.04
N GLY A 52 5.26 13.37 -19.94
CA GLY A 52 4.04 13.50 -20.74
C GLY A 52 2.93 14.34 -20.11
N GLY A 53 3.21 15.10 -19.05
CA GLY A 53 2.40 16.25 -18.66
C GLY A 53 2.76 17.51 -19.46
N PRO A 54 2.09 18.64 -19.19
CA PRO A 54 2.48 19.93 -19.75
C PRO A 54 3.97 20.23 -19.46
N PRO A 55 4.79 20.62 -20.46
CA PRO A 55 6.24 20.79 -20.29
C PRO A 55 6.61 21.70 -19.12
N ALA A 56 6.02 22.91 -19.06
CA ALA A 56 6.30 23.88 -18.00
C ALA A 56 5.98 23.34 -16.59
N ALA A 57 4.83 22.67 -16.41
CA ALA A 57 4.46 22.08 -15.12
C ALA A 57 5.39 20.92 -14.75
N THR A 58 5.77 20.10 -15.72
CA THR A 58 6.68 18.96 -15.53
C THR A 58 8.07 19.44 -15.13
N GLU A 59 8.64 20.40 -15.86
CA GLU A 59 9.95 20.99 -15.59
C GLU A 59 9.97 21.68 -14.21
N HIS A 60 8.92 22.43 -13.88
CA HIS A 60 8.79 23.08 -12.58
C HIS A 60 8.79 22.07 -11.43
N LEU A 61 7.99 20.99 -11.54
CA LEU A 61 7.95 19.93 -10.51
C LEU A 61 9.28 19.18 -10.40
N VAL A 62 9.96 18.92 -11.51
CA VAL A 62 11.30 18.30 -11.53
C VAL A 62 12.32 19.20 -10.82
N ALA A 63 12.29 20.51 -11.08
CA ALA A 63 13.18 21.47 -10.45
C ALA A 63 12.93 21.55 -8.94
N LEU A 64 11.67 21.71 -8.51
CA LEU A 64 11.29 21.72 -7.10
C LEU A 64 11.68 20.43 -6.38
N ALA A 65 11.43 19.26 -6.99
CA ALA A 65 11.78 17.98 -6.38
C ALA A 65 13.31 17.82 -6.25
N THR A 66 14.08 18.34 -7.22
CA THR A 66 15.54 18.30 -7.17
C THR A 66 16.10 19.24 -6.11
N ASP A 67 15.53 20.44 -5.97
CA ASP A 67 15.88 21.38 -4.91
C ASP A 67 15.58 20.79 -3.52
N ARG A 68 14.39 20.18 -3.35
CA ARG A 68 13.93 19.73 -2.03
C ARG A 68 14.49 18.38 -1.59
N PHE A 69 14.68 17.45 -2.52
CA PHE A 69 15.06 16.06 -2.22
C PHE A 69 16.47 15.70 -2.70
N GLY A 70 17.19 16.65 -3.30
CA GLY A 70 18.49 16.44 -3.92
C GLY A 70 18.39 15.79 -5.31
N GLY A 71 19.49 15.22 -5.78
CA GLY A 71 19.53 14.59 -7.11
C GLY A 71 18.54 13.42 -7.26
N PRO A 72 17.98 13.21 -8.46
CA PRO A 72 17.08 12.10 -8.70
C PRO A 72 17.82 10.77 -8.56
N ARG A 73 17.15 9.80 -7.92
CA ARG A 73 17.67 8.44 -7.74
C ARG A 73 17.54 7.61 -9.02
N HIS A 74 16.61 7.97 -9.90
CA HIS A 74 16.31 7.25 -11.13
C HIS A 74 15.66 8.19 -12.16
N ARG A 75 16.09 8.05 -13.41
CA ARG A 75 15.50 8.73 -14.57
C ARG A 75 15.19 7.70 -15.64
N ALA A 76 13.96 7.69 -16.11
CA ALA A 76 13.52 6.90 -17.25
C ALA A 76 12.76 7.79 -18.24
N ARG A 77 12.55 7.29 -19.46
CA ARG A 77 11.78 7.99 -20.50
C ARG A 77 10.37 8.39 -20.05
N THR A 78 9.79 7.64 -19.11
CA THR A 78 8.40 7.82 -18.67
C THR A 78 8.26 8.57 -17.35
N HIS A 79 9.33 8.77 -16.58
CA HIS A 79 9.27 9.40 -15.26
C HIS A 79 10.67 9.66 -14.67
N THR A 80 10.74 10.58 -13.71
CA THR A 80 11.90 10.80 -12.83
C THR A 80 11.49 10.54 -11.39
N GLU A 81 12.40 10.00 -10.58
CA GLU A 81 12.14 9.67 -9.18
C GLU A 81 13.21 10.21 -8.22
N TRP A 82 12.78 10.54 -7.02
CA TRP A 82 13.61 10.99 -5.90
C TRP A 82 13.32 10.15 -4.67
N LYS A 83 14.35 9.91 -3.86
CA LYS A 83 14.17 9.35 -2.52
C LYS A 83 13.73 10.49 -1.62
N VAL A 84 12.69 10.26 -0.82
CA VAL A 84 12.22 11.26 0.15
C VAL A 84 12.60 10.78 1.55
N ALA A 85 13.23 11.65 2.34
CA ALA A 85 13.48 11.35 3.75
C ALA A 85 12.16 11.47 4.54
N PRO A 86 11.96 10.72 5.64
CA PRO A 86 10.74 10.82 6.45
C PRO A 86 10.39 12.26 6.87
N GLY A 87 11.38 13.07 7.25
CA GLY A 87 11.18 14.48 7.61
C GLY A 87 10.85 15.43 6.45
N ALA A 88 10.86 14.95 5.21
CA ALA A 88 10.53 15.73 4.01
C ALA A 88 9.20 15.29 3.37
N VAL A 89 8.45 14.38 4.01
CA VAL A 89 7.17 13.88 3.51
C VAL A 89 6.14 14.99 3.38
N ASP A 90 6.03 15.87 4.37
CA ASP A 90 5.06 16.98 4.35
C ASP A 90 5.34 17.93 3.18
N HIS A 91 6.61 18.24 2.89
CA HIS A 91 6.97 19.01 1.70
C HIS A 91 6.58 18.33 0.39
N ALA A 92 6.71 17.00 0.32
CA ALA A 92 6.27 16.26 -0.86
C ALA A 92 4.74 16.32 -1.02
N LEU A 93 3.98 16.30 0.07
CA LEU A 93 2.52 16.45 0.04
C LEU A 93 2.11 17.88 -0.35
N ASP A 94 2.74 18.91 0.21
CA ASP A 94 2.54 20.32 -0.15
C ASP A 94 2.76 20.55 -1.65
N MET A 95 3.81 19.95 -2.22
CA MET A 95 4.08 20.01 -3.66
C MET A 95 2.95 19.40 -4.50
N LEU A 96 2.38 18.26 -4.07
CA LEU A 96 1.24 17.65 -4.75
C LEU A 96 -0.01 18.52 -4.62
N GLY A 97 -0.26 19.09 -3.44
CA GLY A 97 -1.39 19.98 -3.19
C GLY A 97 -1.32 21.26 -4.03
N THR A 98 -0.13 21.87 -4.10
CA THR A 98 0.13 23.10 -4.87
C THR A 98 -0.01 22.88 -6.37
N ALA A 99 0.47 21.73 -6.88
CA ALA A 99 0.28 21.37 -8.28
C ALA A 99 -1.20 21.19 -8.65
N GLY A 100 -2.02 20.77 -7.68
CA GLY A 100 -3.46 20.64 -7.82
C GLY A 100 -3.90 19.39 -8.62
N PRO A 101 -5.21 19.11 -8.63
CA PRO A 101 -5.77 17.90 -9.24
C PRO A 101 -5.69 17.89 -10.77
N ASP A 102 -5.49 19.05 -11.40
CA ASP A 102 -5.39 19.17 -12.85
C ASP A 102 -3.97 18.97 -13.38
N ALA A 103 -2.98 18.83 -12.48
CA ALA A 103 -1.63 18.41 -12.85
C ALA A 103 -1.64 16.92 -13.23
N VAL A 104 -2.00 16.64 -14.49
CA VAL A 104 -2.07 15.31 -15.07
C VAL A 104 -1.20 15.17 -16.32
N THR A 105 -0.91 13.93 -16.70
CA THR A 105 -0.34 13.60 -18.01
C THR A 105 -1.40 13.76 -19.11
N SER A 106 -0.97 13.70 -20.37
CA SER A 106 -1.85 13.65 -21.56
C SER A 106 -2.90 12.52 -21.51
N HIS A 107 -2.64 11.47 -20.74
CA HIS A 107 -3.54 10.33 -20.54
C HIS A 107 -4.39 10.44 -19.25
N GLY A 108 -4.39 11.59 -18.57
CA GLY A 108 -5.19 11.83 -17.37
C GLY A 108 -4.66 11.15 -16.10
N HIS A 109 -3.41 10.65 -16.10
CA HIS A 109 -2.78 10.11 -14.89
C HIS A 109 -2.14 11.23 -14.06
N SER A 110 -2.03 11.05 -12.74
CA SER A 110 -1.32 12.01 -11.87
C SER A 110 0.07 12.34 -12.43
N LEU A 111 0.35 13.64 -12.64
CA LEU A 111 1.65 14.10 -13.10
C LEU A 111 2.74 13.84 -12.06
N ALA A 112 2.43 14.04 -10.78
CA ALA A 112 3.33 13.72 -9.69
C ALA A 112 2.66 12.81 -8.65
N ALA A 113 3.47 12.02 -7.95
CA ALA A 113 3.00 11.18 -6.87
C ALA A 113 4.09 10.89 -5.83
N LEU A 114 3.68 10.83 -4.57
CA LEU A 114 4.44 10.31 -3.45
C LEU A 114 4.00 8.88 -3.16
N THR A 115 4.94 7.94 -3.15
CA THR A 115 4.69 6.54 -2.81
C THR A 115 5.42 6.16 -1.53
N CYS A 116 4.68 5.55 -0.61
CA CYS A 116 5.19 4.89 0.58
C CYS A 116 5.06 3.38 0.42
N GLY A 117 6.14 2.64 0.70
CA GLY A 117 6.10 1.18 0.83
C GLY A 117 6.68 0.75 2.17
N MET A 118 6.01 -0.15 2.88
CA MET A 118 6.48 -0.67 4.17
C MET A 118 6.00 -2.11 4.38
N ARG A 119 6.82 -2.92 5.06
CA ARG A 119 6.37 -4.17 5.69
C ARG A 119 5.81 -3.84 7.07
N VAL A 120 4.75 -4.56 7.41
CA VAL A 120 4.01 -4.36 8.65
C VAL A 120 3.66 -5.70 9.27
N ASP A 121 3.51 -5.71 10.59
CA ASP A 121 2.89 -6.80 11.31
C ASP A 121 1.46 -6.39 11.67
N LEU A 122 0.49 -7.25 11.42
CA LEU A 122 -0.89 -6.95 11.77
C LEU A 122 -1.09 -7.12 13.28
N LEU A 123 -1.74 -6.14 13.89
CA LEU A 123 -2.12 -6.20 15.29
C LEU A 123 -3.37 -7.06 15.46
N ASP A 124 -3.32 -7.95 16.44
CA ASP A 124 -4.51 -8.57 17.01
C ASP A 124 -5.35 -7.45 17.66
N PRO A 125 -6.61 -7.25 17.24
CA PRO A 125 -7.45 -6.19 17.79
C PRO A 125 -7.71 -6.36 19.30
N LEU A 126 -7.70 -7.59 19.83
CA LEU A 126 -7.92 -7.85 21.25
C LEU A 126 -6.63 -7.66 22.05
N ALA A 127 -5.52 -8.25 21.60
CA ALA A 127 -4.25 -8.18 22.33
C ALA A 127 -3.47 -6.88 22.09
N ARG A 128 -3.82 -6.10 21.05
CA ARG A 128 -3.09 -4.91 20.56
C ARG A 128 -1.59 -5.19 20.34
N ALA A 129 -1.28 -6.42 19.94
CA ALA A 129 0.06 -6.91 19.67
C ALA A 129 0.09 -7.70 18.36
N PRO A 130 1.23 -7.80 17.67
CA PRO A 130 1.38 -8.66 16.51
C PRO A 130 0.98 -10.11 16.78
N TYR A 131 0.38 -10.79 15.79
CA TYR A 131 0.14 -12.22 15.88
C TYR A 131 1.47 -13.00 15.94
N PRO A 132 1.76 -13.73 17.04
CA PRO A 132 3.07 -14.37 17.22
C PRO A 132 3.29 -15.55 16.26
N ASP A 133 2.21 -16.17 15.79
CA ASP A 133 2.20 -17.34 14.90
C ASP A 133 2.10 -16.97 13.41
N ILE A 134 1.98 -15.68 13.08
CA ILE A 134 1.92 -15.19 11.71
C ILE A 134 3.24 -14.50 11.36
N THR A 135 4.25 -15.32 11.07
CA THR A 135 5.59 -14.85 10.69
C THR A 135 6.10 -15.62 9.48
N PRO A 136 7.02 -15.06 8.66
CA PRO A 136 7.58 -15.78 7.53
C PRO A 136 8.20 -17.11 7.91
N ASP A 137 8.87 -17.19 9.06
CA ASP A 137 9.57 -18.39 9.50
C ASP A 137 8.58 -19.50 9.90
N ALA A 138 7.42 -19.16 10.47
CA ALA A 138 6.34 -20.13 10.74
C ALA A 138 5.80 -20.80 9.45
N PHE A 139 5.97 -20.15 8.30
CA PHE A 139 5.59 -20.68 6.98
C PHE A 139 6.79 -21.11 6.13
N GLY A 140 7.94 -21.38 6.74
CA GLY A 140 9.15 -21.82 6.03
C GLY A 140 9.67 -20.80 5.00
N ARG A 141 9.31 -19.53 5.20
CA ARG A 141 9.61 -18.41 4.29
C ARG A 141 9.12 -18.67 2.87
N PHE A 142 7.98 -19.34 2.72
CA PHE A 142 7.41 -19.68 1.44
C PHE A 142 7.12 -18.42 0.60
N ALA A 143 7.71 -18.36 -0.60
CA ALA A 143 7.50 -17.29 -1.56
C ALA A 143 6.17 -17.48 -2.30
N VAL A 144 5.31 -16.48 -2.23
CA VAL A 144 3.99 -16.49 -2.89
C VAL A 144 4.10 -16.14 -4.37
N ASP A 145 5.06 -15.30 -4.72
CA ASP A 145 5.30 -14.85 -6.09
C ASP A 145 6.78 -14.51 -6.35
N GLY A 146 7.08 -14.17 -7.61
CA GLY A 146 8.41 -13.71 -8.02
C GLY A 146 8.75 -12.27 -7.61
N TYR A 147 7.90 -11.60 -6.82
CA TYR A 147 8.09 -10.20 -6.40
C TYR A 147 8.52 -10.10 -4.93
N GLY A 148 8.88 -11.22 -4.31
CA GLY A 148 9.41 -11.28 -2.96
C GLY A 148 8.36 -11.27 -1.85
N ARG A 149 7.07 -11.47 -2.18
CA ARG A 149 6.04 -11.65 -1.15
C ARG A 149 6.17 -13.02 -0.50
N LEU A 150 6.15 -13.04 0.82
CA LEU A 150 6.20 -14.24 1.63
C LEU A 150 4.86 -14.47 2.33
N LEU A 151 4.50 -15.72 2.55
CA LEU A 151 3.48 -16.08 3.54
C LEU A 151 3.97 -15.65 4.93
N GLY A 152 3.07 -15.09 5.74
CA GLY A 152 3.38 -14.58 7.07
C GLY A 152 4.03 -13.18 7.10
N ALA A 153 4.27 -12.54 5.95
CA ALA A 153 4.73 -11.15 5.88
C ALA A 153 3.64 -10.25 5.33
N SER A 154 3.17 -9.26 6.10
CA SER A 154 2.23 -8.25 5.59
C SER A 154 2.95 -7.01 5.05
N GLY A 155 2.29 -6.28 4.16
CA GLY A 155 2.83 -5.08 3.53
C GLY A 155 1.75 -4.11 3.06
N VAL A 156 2.09 -2.84 3.14
CA VAL A 156 1.26 -1.72 2.70
C VAL A 156 2.05 -0.90 1.69
N ARG A 157 1.40 -0.58 0.57
CA ARG A 157 1.92 0.38 -0.39
C ARG A 157 0.87 1.44 -0.66
N ALA A 158 1.16 2.68 -0.30
CA ALA A 158 0.28 3.81 -0.57
C ALA A 158 0.91 4.72 -1.61
N THR A 159 0.12 5.19 -2.57
CA THR A 159 0.53 6.18 -3.55
C THR A 159 -0.47 7.32 -3.49
N VAL A 160 0.02 8.50 -3.14
CA VAL A 160 -0.72 9.75 -3.13
C VAL A 160 -0.28 10.55 -4.34
N GLY A 161 -1.19 10.88 -5.25
CA GLY A 161 -0.88 11.61 -6.48
C GLY A 161 -1.68 12.90 -6.60
N THR A 162 -1.26 13.75 -7.53
CA THR A 162 -1.94 15.02 -7.84
C THR A 162 -3.42 14.81 -8.15
N ALA A 163 -3.77 13.85 -9.01
CA ALA A 163 -5.15 13.62 -9.45
C ALA A 163 -5.83 12.40 -8.79
N ALA A 164 -5.04 11.40 -8.42
CA ALA A 164 -5.55 10.14 -7.86
C ALA A 164 -4.61 9.55 -6.82
N SER A 165 -5.21 8.98 -5.78
CA SER A 165 -4.51 8.29 -4.69
C SER A 165 -5.05 6.88 -4.48
N SER A 166 -4.17 5.95 -4.10
CA SER A 166 -4.48 4.53 -4.00
C SER A 166 -3.68 3.83 -2.91
N VAL A 167 -4.19 2.70 -2.42
CA VAL A 167 -3.49 1.79 -1.52
C VAL A 167 -3.54 0.38 -2.09
N SER A 168 -2.39 -0.28 -2.03
CA SER A 168 -2.25 -1.72 -2.26
C SER A 168 -1.92 -2.42 -0.95
N LEU A 169 -2.55 -3.56 -0.72
CA LEU A 169 -2.44 -4.32 0.51
C LEU A 169 -2.05 -5.77 0.23
N TRP A 170 -1.07 -6.28 0.96
CA TRP A 170 -0.79 -7.70 1.09
C TRP A 170 -0.86 -8.05 2.57
N LEU A 171 -1.96 -8.66 3.00
CA LEU A 171 -2.23 -8.90 4.42
C LEU A 171 -2.28 -10.40 4.69
N ASN A 172 -1.61 -10.83 5.76
CA ASN A 172 -1.58 -12.21 6.24
C ASN A 172 -2.30 -12.27 7.59
N LEU A 173 -3.39 -13.02 7.65
CA LEU A 173 -4.30 -13.11 8.78
C LEU A 173 -4.37 -14.55 9.30
N PRO A 174 -4.72 -14.74 10.59
CA PRO A 174 -5.05 -16.06 11.11
C PRO A 174 -6.20 -16.72 10.31
N ALA A 175 -6.24 -18.05 10.31
CA ALA A 175 -7.26 -18.83 9.58
C ALA A 175 -8.27 -19.53 10.50
N ASP A 176 -8.22 -19.22 11.79
CA ASP A 176 -9.11 -19.72 12.83
C ASP A 176 -10.13 -18.64 13.22
N ASP A 177 -10.75 -18.78 14.38
CA ASP A 177 -11.79 -17.88 14.91
C ASP A 177 -11.32 -16.42 15.05
N ARG A 178 -10.01 -16.15 15.00
CA ARG A 178 -9.44 -14.79 15.00
C ARG A 178 -9.64 -14.07 13.66
N LEU A 179 -9.92 -14.78 12.56
CA LEU A 179 -10.01 -14.21 11.21
C LEU A 179 -11.10 -13.14 11.10
N ALA A 180 -12.32 -13.43 11.55
CA ALA A 180 -13.44 -12.52 11.38
C ALA A 180 -13.27 -11.22 12.20
N PRO A 181 -12.88 -11.27 13.49
CA PRO A 181 -12.50 -10.07 14.25
C PRO A 181 -11.37 -9.26 13.60
N ALA A 182 -10.32 -9.94 13.12
CA ALA A 182 -9.20 -9.27 12.46
C ALA A 182 -9.64 -8.54 11.18
N ALA A 183 -10.40 -9.22 10.32
CA ALA A 183 -10.91 -8.65 9.08
C ALA A 183 -11.89 -7.49 9.33
N ARG A 184 -12.71 -7.58 10.39
CA ARG A 184 -13.59 -6.49 10.82
C ARG A 184 -12.80 -5.27 11.29
N HIS A 185 -11.80 -5.46 12.15
CA HIS A 185 -10.93 -4.38 12.62
C HIS A 185 -10.25 -3.63 11.45
N LEU A 186 -9.74 -4.37 10.47
CA LEU A 186 -9.20 -3.77 9.24
C LEU A 186 -10.28 -2.99 8.47
N GLN A 187 -11.48 -3.56 8.31
CA GLN A 187 -12.58 -2.89 7.61
C GLN A 187 -13.03 -1.60 8.30
N ASP A 188 -12.97 -1.53 9.63
CA ASP A 188 -13.34 -0.35 10.41
C ASP A 188 -12.36 0.83 10.21
N HIS A 189 -11.08 0.54 9.96
CA HIS A 189 -10.04 1.56 9.86
C HIS A 189 -9.62 1.86 8.40
N LEU A 190 -9.98 0.99 7.45
CA LEU A 190 -9.69 1.22 6.04
C LEU A 190 -10.66 2.24 5.42
N PRO A 191 -10.15 3.16 4.58
CA PRO A 191 -10.99 4.17 3.90
C PRO A 191 -11.80 3.60 2.72
N PHE A 192 -11.90 2.28 2.60
CA PHE A 192 -12.60 1.57 1.53
C PHE A 192 -13.12 0.21 2.03
N ARG A 193 -14.04 -0.38 1.27
CA ARG A 193 -14.52 -1.73 1.53
C ARG A 193 -13.54 -2.78 1.01
N LEU A 194 -13.19 -3.74 1.86
CA LEU A 194 -12.45 -4.93 1.48
C LEU A 194 -13.31 -5.74 0.49
N SER A 195 -12.72 -6.13 -0.63
CA SER A 195 -13.44 -6.83 -1.69
C SER A 195 -13.45 -8.34 -1.42
N ALA A 196 -14.61 -8.97 -1.61
CA ALA A 196 -14.76 -10.42 -1.46
C ALA A 196 -13.88 -11.25 -2.42
N LYS A 197 -13.31 -10.62 -3.47
CA LYS A 197 -12.54 -11.32 -4.51
C LYS A 197 -11.09 -11.61 -4.13
N HIS A 198 -10.56 -10.98 -3.08
CA HIS A 198 -9.13 -10.99 -2.78
C HIS A 198 -8.74 -11.90 -1.60
N TRP A 199 -9.70 -12.64 -1.04
CA TRP A 199 -9.45 -13.53 0.09
C TRP A 199 -9.02 -14.92 -0.39
N ARG A 200 -7.92 -15.41 0.17
CA ARG A 200 -7.42 -16.77 -0.08
C ARG A 200 -7.02 -17.47 1.20
N LEU A 201 -7.42 -18.72 1.34
CA LEU A 201 -6.92 -19.63 2.36
C LEU A 201 -5.70 -20.37 1.81
N TRP A 202 -4.63 -20.40 2.60
CA TRP A 202 -3.41 -21.15 2.32
C TRP A 202 -3.30 -22.33 3.27
N GLN A 203 -3.14 -23.52 2.67
CA GLN A 203 -3.00 -24.78 3.39
C GLN A 203 -1.74 -25.50 2.91
N PRO A 204 -0.99 -26.15 3.81
CA PRO A 204 0.14 -26.96 3.41
C PRO A 204 -0.32 -28.11 2.51
N THR A 205 0.51 -28.51 1.56
CA THR A 205 0.32 -29.73 0.77
C THR A 205 0.49 -30.96 1.66
N ARG A 206 0.05 -32.13 1.17
CA ARG A 206 0.20 -33.40 1.91
C ARG A 206 1.66 -33.72 2.26
N SER A 207 2.60 -33.31 1.42
CA SER A 207 4.05 -33.44 1.61
C SER A 207 4.62 -32.42 2.59
N GLY A 208 3.89 -31.34 2.92
CA GLY A 208 4.31 -30.31 3.87
C GLY A 208 5.38 -29.34 3.34
N ASP A 209 5.82 -29.50 2.10
CA ASP A 209 6.90 -28.73 1.45
C ASP A 209 6.40 -27.51 0.67
N ALA A 210 5.09 -27.41 0.44
CA ALA A 210 4.48 -26.35 -0.35
C ALA A 210 3.13 -25.93 0.25
N TYR A 211 2.58 -24.83 -0.28
CA TYR A 211 1.24 -24.36 0.07
C TYR A 211 0.34 -24.28 -1.15
N ARG A 212 -0.91 -24.69 -0.98
CA ARG A 212 -1.98 -24.50 -1.96
C ARG A 212 -2.90 -23.37 -1.50
N SER A 213 -3.22 -22.46 -2.42
CA SER A 213 -4.21 -21.41 -2.17
C SER A 213 -5.58 -21.77 -2.74
N THR A 214 -6.64 -21.50 -1.97
CA THR A 214 -8.04 -21.61 -2.39
C THR A 214 -8.74 -20.29 -2.13
N LYS A 215 -9.65 -19.87 -3.01
CA LYS A 215 -10.48 -18.68 -2.77
C LYS A 215 -11.47 -18.98 -1.66
N ILE A 216 -11.71 -18.00 -0.79
CA ILE A 216 -12.72 -18.07 0.26
C ILE A 216 -13.65 -16.85 0.17
N PRO A 217 -14.88 -16.92 0.70
CA PRO A 217 -15.74 -15.75 0.81
C PRO A 217 -15.12 -14.68 1.74
N SER A 218 -15.66 -13.45 1.66
CA SER A 218 -15.28 -12.39 2.60
C SER A 218 -15.60 -12.82 4.04
N PRO A 219 -14.63 -12.77 4.97
CA PRO A 219 -14.87 -12.96 6.40
C PRO A 219 -15.48 -11.72 7.07
N VAL A 220 -15.54 -10.58 6.36
CA VAL A 220 -16.27 -9.41 6.80
C VAL A 220 -17.76 -9.64 6.51
N HIS A 221 -18.52 -10.04 7.52
CA HIS A 221 -19.98 -10.06 7.44
C HIS A 221 -20.52 -8.62 7.56
N THR A 222 -21.50 -8.27 6.74
CA THR A 222 -22.30 -7.06 6.95
C THR A 222 -23.08 -7.25 8.25
N ARG A 223 -23.07 -6.26 9.13
CA ARG A 223 -24.07 -6.19 10.20
C ARG A 223 -25.43 -6.06 9.52
N ASP A 224 -26.33 -6.98 9.81
CA ASP A 224 -27.77 -6.78 9.64
C ASP A 224 -28.24 -5.61 10.51
#